data_AF-A0A7S1KQS9-F1
#
_entry.id   AF-A0A7S1KQS9-F1
#
_cell.length_a   1.000
_cell.length_b   1.000
_cell.length_c   1.000
_cell.angle_alpha   90.00
_cell.angle_beta   90.00
_cell.angle_gamma   90.00
#
_symmetry.space_group_name_H-M   'P 1'
#
loop_
_entity.id
_entity.type
_entity.pdbx_description
1 polymer ?
#
loop_
_entity_poly.entity_id
_entity_poly.type
_entity_poly.pdbx_seq_one_letter_code
_entity_poly.pdbx_strand_id
1 'polypeptide(L)'
;TTKTSLLSLLRHSPHNPTQQIPLLLRHNRRLISTCIIGAGPSGFYSAKFLSQALQKMMETRSQSDSSAFVPPQSYSITLLDRYPTPFGLVRYGVAPDHPEVKNVTKEFERILQQENINFIGNVTVGGAKGSGVSIQELREMFDVVILSYGADNERKLWIPNEDLIESARDFVHFYNGLPDAEKREQM
;
A
#
# COMPACT_ATOMS: atom_id res chain seq x y z
N THR A 1 -14.89 27.87 -28.38
CA THR A 1 -15.78 26.90 -29.05
C THR A 1 -14.96 26.04 -29.99
N THR A 2 -14.53 24.86 -29.52
CA THR A 2 -14.03 23.79 -30.39
C THR A 2 -14.19 22.48 -29.62
N LYS A 3 -15.36 21.86 -29.77
CA LYS A 3 -15.62 20.49 -29.30
C LYS A 3 -14.87 19.56 -30.25
N THR A 4 -13.62 19.25 -29.96
CA THR A 4 -12.93 18.12 -30.61
C THR A 4 -13.61 16.85 -30.10
N SER A 5 -14.54 16.34 -30.90
CA SER A 5 -15.35 15.17 -30.58
C SER A 5 -14.45 13.95 -30.35
N LEU A 6 -14.71 13.17 -29.30
CA LEU A 6 -14.06 11.87 -29.02
C LEU A 6 -14.00 10.94 -30.25
N LEU A 7 -14.91 11.12 -31.21
CA LEU A 7 -14.93 10.43 -32.49
C LEU A 7 -13.72 10.72 -33.41
N SER A 8 -13.01 11.83 -33.24
CA SER A 8 -11.86 12.16 -34.11
C SER A 8 -10.60 11.38 -33.74
N LEU A 9 -10.45 10.96 -32.47
CA LEU A 9 -9.33 10.13 -32.00
C LEU A 9 -9.45 8.66 -32.42
N LEU A 10 -10.67 8.20 -32.68
CA LEU A 10 -10.96 6.81 -33.09
C LEU A 10 -10.68 6.54 -34.58
N ARG A 11 -10.36 7.55 -35.40
CA ARG A 11 -10.29 7.39 -36.86
C ARG A 11 -8.94 6.90 -37.41
N HIS A 12 -7.86 6.85 -36.64
CA HIS A 12 -6.50 6.64 -37.19
C HIS A 12 -5.68 5.51 -36.54
N SER A 13 -6.30 4.43 -36.03
CA SER A 13 -5.53 3.26 -35.60
C SER A 13 -6.23 1.95 -35.97
N PRO A 14 -5.54 0.97 -36.59
CA PRO A 14 -6.13 -0.30 -37.03
C PRO A 14 -6.32 -1.32 -35.89
N HIS A 15 -6.24 -0.90 -34.62
CA HIS A 15 -6.41 -1.78 -33.47
C HIS A 15 -7.76 -1.56 -32.74
N ASN A 16 -8.33 -2.69 -32.33
CA ASN A 16 -9.69 -2.89 -31.83
C ASN A 16 -10.16 -1.81 -30.82
N PRO A 17 -11.20 -1.02 -31.14
CA PRO A 17 -11.64 0.13 -30.31
C PRO A 17 -12.09 -0.28 -28.90
N THR A 18 -12.51 -1.53 -28.69
CA THR A 18 -13.00 -2.02 -27.38
C THR A 18 -11.91 -2.06 -26.30
N GLN A 19 -10.64 -2.21 -26.69
CA GLN A 19 -9.52 -2.19 -25.73
C GLN A 19 -9.16 -0.77 -25.25
N GLN A 20 -9.56 0.26 -25.99
CA GLN A 20 -9.26 1.66 -25.65
C GLN A 20 -10.33 2.32 -24.78
N ILE A 21 -11.56 1.79 -24.75
CA ILE A 21 -12.66 2.35 -23.94
C ILE A 21 -12.33 2.37 -22.43
N PRO A 22 -11.77 1.31 -21.81
CA PRO A 22 -11.37 1.35 -20.41
C PRO A 22 -10.27 2.38 -20.15
N LEU A 23 -9.32 2.54 -21.08
CA LEU A 23 -8.24 3.53 -20.99
C LEU A 23 -8.78 4.95 -21.11
N LEU A 24 -9.71 5.21 -22.03
CA LEU A 24 -10.34 6.53 -22.21
C LEU A 24 -11.27 6.89 -21.04
N LEU A 25 -11.97 5.93 -20.45
CA LEU A 25 -12.74 6.15 -19.21
C LEU A 25 -11.82 6.41 -18.01
N ARG A 26 -10.65 5.74 -17.94
CA ARG A 26 -9.60 6.06 -16.94
C ARG A 26 -9.04 7.49 -17.08
N HIS A 27 -9.11 8.12 -18.26
CA HIS A 27 -8.68 9.51 -18.45
C HIS A 27 -9.72 10.54 -17.93
N ASN A 28 -10.90 10.09 -17.47
CA ASN A 28 -11.92 10.95 -16.87
C ASN A 28 -11.96 10.80 -15.33
N ARG A 29 -10.81 10.54 -14.71
CA ARG A 29 -10.70 10.17 -13.28
C ARG A 29 -10.89 11.38 -12.36
N ARG A 30 -12.07 11.46 -11.75
CA ARG A 30 -12.35 12.36 -10.61
C ARG A 30 -11.61 11.95 -9.34
N LEU A 31 -11.31 10.66 -9.17
CA LEU A 31 -10.63 10.09 -8.01
C LEU A 31 -9.52 9.13 -8.48
N ILE A 32 -8.35 9.19 -7.84
CA ILE A 32 -7.34 8.14 -7.90
C ILE A 32 -7.32 7.38 -6.58
N SER A 33 -7.59 6.08 -6.65
CA SER A 33 -7.56 5.15 -5.53
C SER A 33 -6.25 4.36 -5.50
N THR A 34 -5.56 4.34 -4.35
CA THR A 34 -4.32 3.61 -4.16
C THR A 34 -4.44 2.65 -2.98
N CYS A 35 -4.08 1.39 -3.19
CA CYS A 35 -3.91 0.41 -2.14
C CYS A 35 -2.41 0.22 -1.85
N ILE A 36 -2.03 0.24 -0.58
CA ILE A 36 -0.67 0.00 -0.10
C ILE A 36 -0.71 -1.24 0.78
N ILE A 37 -0.01 -2.31 0.39
CA ILE A 37 -0.02 -3.59 1.10
C ILE A 37 1.17 -3.62 2.07
N GLY A 38 0.86 -3.50 3.37
CA GLY A 38 1.80 -3.45 4.49
C GLY A 38 1.85 -2.06 5.11
N ALA A 39 1.47 -1.95 6.38
CA ALA A 39 1.45 -0.70 7.16
C ALA A 39 2.73 -0.53 8.01
N GLY A 40 3.88 -0.96 7.49
CA GLY A 40 5.19 -0.65 8.06
C GLY A 40 5.73 0.72 7.60
N PRO A 41 7.00 1.05 7.92
CA PRO A 41 7.61 2.31 7.50
C PRO A 41 7.55 2.58 6.00
N SER A 42 7.83 1.57 5.17
CA SER A 42 7.76 1.67 3.71
C SER A 42 6.37 2.05 3.22
N GLY A 43 5.31 1.47 3.81
CA GLY A 43 3.93 1.79 3.47
C GLY A 43 3.54 3.20 3.87
N PHE A 44 3.90 3.62 5.08
CA PHE A 44 3.64 4.98 5.58
C PHE A 44 4.38 6.06 4.78
N TYR A 45 5.67 5.86 4.49
CA TYR A 45 6.40 6.81 3.67
C TYR A 45 5.88 6.86 2.23
N SER A 46 5.48 5.72 1.67
CA SER A 46 4.81 5.69 0.36
C SER A 46 3.52 6.50 0.38
N ALA A 47 2.68 6.32 1.40
CA ALA A 47 1.44 7.08 1.58
C ALA A 47 1.71 8.60 1.70
N LYS A 48 2.69 8.99 2.52
CA LYS A 48 3.08 10.39 2.74
C LYS A 48 3.50 11.06 1.44
N PHE A 49 4.50 10.51 0.75
CA PHE A 49 5.08 11.15 -0.43
C PHE A 49 4.11 11.12 -1.62
N LEU A 50 3.30 10.06 -1.75
CA LEU A 50 2.24 10.02 -2.75
C LEU A 50 1.16 11.08 -2.49
N SER A 51 0.69 11.20 -1.25
CA SER A 51 -0.28 12.23 -0.82
C SER A 51 0.22 13.64 -1.13
N GLN A 52 1.47 13.95 -0.78
CA GLN A 52 2.11 15.24 -1.06
C GLN A 52 2.23 15.52 -2.57
N ALA A 53 2.63 14.52 -3.36
CA ALA A 53 2.75 14.66 -4.81
C ALA A 53 1.38 14.91 -5.48
N LEU A 54 0.35 14.19 -5.04
CA LEU A 54 -1.01 14.35 -5.55
C LEU A 54 -1.61 15.71 -5.18
N GLN A 55 -1.42 16.17 -3.94
CA GLN A 55 -1.83 17.52 -3.52
C GLN A 55 -1.17 18.60 -4.36
N LYS A 56 0.15 18.53 -4.54
CA LYS A 56 0.90 19.49 -5.37
C LYS A 56 0.39 19.51 -6.81
N MET A 57 0.13 18.34 -7.41
CA MET A 57 -0.47 18.25 -8.76
C MET A 57 -1.86 18.88 -8.82
N MET A 58 -2.69 18.68 -7.78
CA MET A 58 -4.04 19.26 -7.70
C MET A 58 -4.00 20.79 -7.57
N GLU A 59 -3.07 21.35 -6.81
CA GLU A 59 -2.90 22.81 -6.64
C GLU A 59 -2.49 23.49 -7.94
N THR A 60 -1.60 22.87 -8.73
CA THR A 60 -1.14 23.43 -10.02
C THR A 60 -2.23 23.53 -11.09
N ARG A 61 -3.35 22.80 -10.93
CA ARG A 61 -4.54 22.88 -11.80
C ARG A 61 -5.19 24.26 -11.77
N SER A 62 -5.06 25.01 -10.68
CA SER A 62 -5.69 26.32 -10.52
C SER A 62 -5.07 27.42 -11.39
N GLN A 63 -3.95 27.15 -12.10
CA GLN A 63 -3.14 28.19 -12.74
C GLN A 63 -2.85 28.00 -14.25
N SER A 64 -3.29 26.95 -14.95
CA SER A 64 -2.98 26.83 -16.38
C SER A 64 -3.97 26.05 -17.26
N ASP A 65 -4.20 26.63 -18.44
CA ASP A 65 -4.96 26.16 -19.59
C ASP A 65 -4.33 24.94 -20.29
N SER A 66 -5.20 24.05 -20.79
CA SER A 66 -5.00 23.27 -22.03
C SER A 66 -3.80 22.32 -22.15
N SER A 67 -3.37 21.63 -21.08
CA SER A 67 -2.42 20.51 -21.21
C SER A 67 -3.15 19.15 -21.40
N ALA A 68 -2.55 18.24 -22.19
CA ALA A 68 -3.10 16.90 -22.47
C ALA A 68 -3.17 15.98 -21.22
N PHE A 69 -2.47 16.34 -20.14
CA PHE A 69 -2.50 15.63 -18.88
C PHE A 69 -3.41 16.37 -17.90
N VAL A 70 -4.52 15.72 -17.51
CA VAL A 70 -5.45 16.26 -16.52
C VAL A 70 -5.11 15.64 -15.16
N PRO A 71 -4.66 16.42 -14.17
CA PRO A 71 -4.42 15.89 -12.83
C PRO A 71 -5.73 15.42 -12.19
N PRO A 72 -5.67 14.45 -11.26
CA PRO A 72 -6.86 13.97 -10.55
C PRO A 72 -7.55 15.09 -9.77
N GLN A 73 -8.87 14.98 -9.55
CA GLN A 73 -9.61 15.97 -8.73
C GLN A 73 -9.61 15.64 -7.24
N SER A 74 -9.35 14.38 -6.89
CA SER A 74 -9.28 13.85 -5.54
C SER A 74 -8.47 12.57 -5.54
N TYR A 75 -8.02 12.13 -4.37
CA TYR A 75 -7.35 10.85 -4.19
C TYR A 75 -7.76 10.18 -2.89
N SER A 76 -7.58 8.86 -2.83
CA SER A 76 -7.75 8.06 -1.62
C SER A 76 -6.63 7.03 -1.55
N ILE A 77 -6.02 6.88 -0.38
CA ILE A 77 -4.94 5.92 -0.09
C ILE A 77 -5.45 5.00 1.01
N THR A 78 -5.36 3.69 0.81
CA THR A 78 -5.72 2.69 1.80
C THR A 78 -4.50 1.83 2.10
N LEU A 79 -4.04 1.87 3.36
CA LEU A 79 -3.03 0.94 3.87
C LEU A 79 -3.74 -0.32 4.37
N LEU A 80 -3.38 -1.46 3.81
CA LEU A 80 -3.80 -2.78 4.28
C LEU A 80 -2.69 -3.40 5.12
N ASP A 81 -3.05 -4.05 6.21
CA ASP A 81 -2.12 -4.88 6.97
C ASP A 81 -2.79 -6.17 7.43
N ARG A 82 -2.01 -7.25 7.50
CA ARG A 82 -2.51 -8.54 8.00
C ARG A 82 -2.76 -8.50 9.51
N TYR A 83 -2.06 -7.62 10.22
CA TYR A 83 -2.21 -7.46 11.67
C TYR A 83 -3.26 -6.39 12.00
N PRO A 84 -3.87 -6.45 13.19
CA PRO A 84 -4.88 -5.46 13.59
C PRO A 84 -4.28 -4.09 13.87
N THR A 85 -2.98 -4.01 14.16
CA THR A 85 -2.29 -2.75 14.48
C THR A 85 -1.22 -2.40 13.44
N PRO A 86 -1.10 -1.13 13.06
CA PRO A 86 -0.12 -0.68 12.07
C PRO A 86 1.30 -0.60 12.66
N PHE A 87 2.22 -0.02 11.86
CA PHE A 87 3.62 0.33 12.13
C PHE A 87 4.64 -0.78 11.92
N GLY A 88 4.20 -2.02 11.68
CA GLY A 88 5.08 -3.14 11.32
C GLY A 88 6.24 -3.30 12.32
N LEU A 89 7.48 -3.40 11.82
CA LEU A 89 8.66 -3.58 12.67
C LEU A 89 8.97 -2.40 13.60
N VAL A 90 8.42 -1.21 13.41
CA VAL A 90 8.55 -0.15 14.43
C VAL A 90 7.85 -0.57 15.72
N ARG A 91 6.74 -1.31 15.60
CA ARG A 91 6.02 -1.90 16.73
C ARG A 91 6.64 -3.22 17.16
N TYR A 92 6.85 -4.12 16.21
CA TYR A 92 7.16 -5.52 16.48
C TYR A 92 8.64 -5.92 16.38
N GLY A 93 9.49 -5.03 15.89
CA GLY A 93 10.92 -5.30 15.68
C GLY A 93 11.84 -4.43 16.54
N VAL A 94 11.54 -3.14 16.69
CA VAL A 94 12.34 -2.23 17.52
C VAL A 94 12.31 -2.68 18.97
N ALA A 95 13.50 -2.92 19.52
CA ALA A 95 13.69 -3.41 20.86
C ALA A 95 13.06 -2.47 21.91
N PRO A 96 12.53 -3.00 23.03
CA PRO A 96 11.80 -2.22 24.02
C PRO A 96 12.65 -1.18 24.77
N ASP A 97 13.96 -1.40 24.83
CA ASP A 97 14.97 -0.51 25.41
C ASP A 97 15.41 0.62 24.45
N HIS A 98 14.88 0.66 23.22
CA HIS A 98 15.12 1.72 22.23
C HIS A 98 13.83 2.51 21.91
N PRO A 99 13.16 3.13 22.91
CA PRO A 99 11.88 3.81 22.72
C PRO A 99 12.01 5.03 21.79
N GLU A 100 13.20 5.64 21.67
CA GLU A 100 13.44 6.80 20.82
C GLU A 100 13.24 6.50 19.34
N VAL A 101 13.57 5.28 18.88
CA VAL A 101 13.35 4.84 17.49
C VAL A 101 11.86 4.69 17.21
N LYS A 102 11.04 4.41 18.23
CA LYS A 102 9.58 4.35 18.11
C LYS A 102 8.93 5.73 17.95
N ASN A 103 9.65 6.85 18.12
CA ASN A 103 9.07 8.19 17.92
C ASN A 103 8.52 8.45 16.52
N VAL A 104 8.98 7.70 15.50
CA VAL A 104 8.45 7.78 14.14
C VAL A 104 6.94 7.45 14.07
N THR A 105 6.39 6.70 15.04
CA THR A 105 4.95 6.44 15.10
C THR A 105 4.12 7.71 15.19
N LYS A 106 4.63 8.78 15.83
CA LYS A 106 3.96 10.09 15.89
C LYS A 106 3.79 10.71 14.50
N GLU A 107 4.72 10.46 13.57
CA GLU A 107 4.57 10.88 12.19
C GLU A 107 3.52 10.02 11.47
N PHE A 108 3.55 8.71 11.68
CA PHE A 108 2.59 7.77 11.08
C PHE A 108 1.15 8.03 11.56
N GLU A 109 0.96 8.37 12.83
CA GLU A 109 -0.33 8.79 13.39
C GLU A 109 -0.86 10.05 12.70
N ARG A 110 -0.01 11.06 12.46
CA ARG A 110 -0.42 12.27 11.71
C ARG A 110 -0.79 11.94 10.26
N ILE A 111 -0.14 10.95 9.65
CA ILE A 111 -0.50 10.47 8.31
C ILE A 111 -1.89 9.82 8.33
N LEU A 112 -2.20 8.98 9.33
CA LEU A 112 -3.53 8.37 9.48
C LEU A 112 -4.65 9.36 9.83
N GLN A 113 -4.30 10.54 10.35
CA GLN A 113 -5.27 11.61 10.61
C GLN A 113 -5.71 12.34 9.34
N GLN A 114 -5.05 12.12 8.20
CA GLN A 114 -5.45 12.74 6.93
C GLN A 114 -6.72 12.08 6.38
N GLU A 115 -7.74 12.87 6.03
CA GLU A 115 -9.04 12.37 5.56
C GLU A 115 -8.96 11.44 4.34
N ASN A 116 -7.96 11.62 3.49
CA ASN A 116 -7.75 10.81 2.29
C ASN A 116 -6.95 9.52 2.53
N ILE A 117 -6.55 9.23 3.77
CA ILE A 117 -5.74 8.06 4.14
C ILE A 117 -6.51 7.19 5.11
N ASN A 118 -6.67 5.92 4.73
CA ASN A 118 -7.39 4.91 5.50
C ASN A 118 -6.44 3.78 5.89
N PHE A 119 -6.69 3.18 7.05
CA PHE A 119 -6.02 1.95 7.48
C PHE A 119 -7.05 0.84 7.70
N ILE A 120 -6.75 -0.35 7.17
CA ILE A 120 -7.56 -1.54 7.38
C ILE A 120 -6.62 -2.69 7.79
N GLY A 121 -6.67 -3.05 9.07
CA GLY A 121 -5.96 -4.21 9.61
C GLY A 121 -6.72 -5.52 9.42
N ASN A 122 -6.13 -6.63 9.83
CA ASN A 122 -6.69 -7.99 9.70
C ASN A 122 -7.01 -8.40 8.25
N VAL A 123 -6.28 -7.86 7.27
CA VAL A 123 -6.44 -8.20 5.85
C VAL A 123 -5.19 -8.90 5.36
N THR A 124 -5.28 -10.21 5.18
CA THR A 124 -4.21 -10.99 4.54
C THR A 124 -4.33 -10.87 3.02
N VAL A 125 -3.22 -10.53 2.34
CA VAL A 125 -3.16 -10.48 0.88
C VAL A 125 -2.41 -11.70 0.35
N GLY A 126 -3.01 -12.43 -0.60
CA GLY A 126 -2.38 -13.60 -1.23
C GLY A 126 -2.33 -14.87 -0.37
N GLY A 127 -3.19 -14.99 0.65
CA GLY A 127 -3.28 -16.19 1.49
C GLY A 127 -3.79 -17.44 0.75
N ALA A 128 -3.87 -18.57 1.45
CA ALA A 128 -4.41 -19.82 0.92
C ALA A 128 -5.84 -19.63 0.37
N LYS A 129 -6.28 -20.45 -0.60
CA LYS A 129 -7.61 -20.33 -1.22
C LYS A 129 -8.71 -20.16 -0.16
N GLY A 130 -9.36 -18.99 -0.15
CA GLY A 130 -10.45 -18.66 0.78
C GLY A 130 -10.06 -17.86 2.03
N SER A 131 -8.77 -17.63 2.28
CA SER A 131 -8.28 -16.78 3.38
C SER A 131 -7.58 -15.53 2.82
N GLY A 132 -8.29 -14.40 2.78
CA GLY A 132 -7.73 -13.11 2.38
C GLY A 132 -8.14 -12.64 0.98
N VAL A 133 -7.56 -11.51 0.56
CA VAL A 133 -7.83 -10.87 -0.74
C VAL A 133 -6.68 -11.14 -1.70
N SER A 134 -6.97 -11.44 -2.96
CA SER A 134 -5.95 -11.64 -4.00
C SER A 134 -5.43 -10.31 -4.55
N ILE A 135 -4.20 -10.32 -5.06
CA ILE A 135 -3.64 -9.15 -5.77
C ILE A 135 -4.49 -8.80 -7.00
N GLN A 136 -5.13 -9.79 -7.63
CA GLN A 136 -6.00 -9.54 -8.78
C GLN A 136 -7.24 -8.74 -8.38
N GLU A 137 -7.94 -9.14 -7.32
CA GLU A 137 -9.09 -8.39 -6.79
C GLU A 137 -8.68 -6.95 -6.41
N LEU A 138 -7.52 -6.77 -5.78
CA LEU A 138 -7.02 -5.42 -5.45
C LEU A 138 -6.74 -4.58 -6.70
N ARG A 139 -6.24 -5.18 -7.79
CA ARG A 139 -6.01 -4.47 -9.06
C ARG A 139 -7.29 -4.15 -9.83
N GLU A 140 -8.38 -4.85 -9.52
CA GLU A 140 -9.72 -4.56 -10.04
C GLU A 140 -10.42 -3.47 -9.21
N MET A 141 -10.16 -3.41 -7.90
CA MET A 141 -10.73 -2.43 -6.97
C MET A 141 -10.00 -1.08 -6.93
N PHE A 142 -8.67 -1.09 -7.11
CA PHE A 142 -7.82 0.10 -6.97
C PHE A 142 -7.12 0.47 -8.28
N ASP A 143 -6.88 1.76 -8.47
CA ASP A 143 -6.16 2.25 -9.64
C ASP A 143 -4.66 1.94 -9.58
N VAL A 144 -4.10 1.93 -8.35
CA VAL A 144 -2.69 1.67 -8.05
C VAL A 144 -2.60 0.70 -6.87
N VAL A 145 -1.71 -0.28 -6.97
CA VAL A 145 -1.37 -1.20 -5.88
C VAL A 145 0.13 -1.11 -5.62
N ILE A 146 0.51 -0.80 -4.38
CA ILE A 146 1.91 -0.70 -3.92
C ILE A 146 2.20 -1.85 -2.97
N LEU A 147 3.27 -2.59 -3.22
CA LEU A 147 3.74 -3.67 -2.35
C LEU A 147 4.79 -3.13 -1.38
N SER A 148 4.47 -3.14 -0.08
CA SER A 148 5.32 -2.65 1.00
C SER A 148 5.32 -3.57 2.23
N TYR A 149 5.17 -4.87 2.02
CA TYR A 149 4.93 -5.88 3.06
C TYR A 149 6.19 -6.37 3.80
N GLY A 150 7.37 -5.82 3.48
CA GLY A 150 8.63 -6.18 4.14
C GLY A 150 9.11 -7.61 3.80
N ALA A 151 9.95 -8.16 4.69
CA ALA A 151 10.50 -9.51 4.55
C ALA A 151 10.03 -10.37 5.73
N ASP A 152 9.24 -11.40 5.43
CA ASP A 152 8.56 -12.20 6.44
C ASP A 152 9.26 -13.53 6.79
N ASN A 153 10.27 -13.93 6.02
CA ASN A 153 10.96 -15.18 6.25
C ASN A 153 12.35 -14.95 6.83
N GLU A 154 12.77 -15.81 7.75
CA GLU A 154 14.13 -15.91 8.24
C GLU A 154 15.06 -16.59 7.21
N ARG A 155 16.36 -16.30 7.31
CA ARG A 155 17.38 -16.99 6.51
C ARG A 155 17.74 -18.30 7.20
N LYS A 156 17.61 -19.41 6.49
CA LYS A 156 18.06 -20.72 6.97
C LYS A 156 19.58 -20.82 6.97
N LEU A 157 20.13 -21.46 7.99
CA LEU A 157 21.56 -21.73 8.17
C LEU A 157 22.00 -22.97 7.39
N TRP A 158 21.09 -23.91 7.11
CA TRP A 158 21.35 -25.15 6.39
C TRP A 158 22.39 -26.05 7.09
N ILE A 159 22.29 -26.13 8.41
CA ILE A 159 23.15 -26.98 9.26
C ILE A 159 22.34 -28.11 9.90
N PRO A 160 22.97 -29.25 10.26
CA PRO A 160 22.30 -30.28 11.05
C PRO A 160 21.72 -29.71 12.35
N ASN A 161 20.52 -30.15 12.73
CA ASN A 161 19.80 -29.74 13.95
C ASN A 161 19.42 -28.24 14.01
N GLU A 162 19.29 -27.56 12.86
CA GLU A 162 18.81 -26.17 12.80
C GLU A 162 17.40 -26.00 13.39
N ASP A 163 16.59 -27.05 13.39
CA ASP A 163 15.27 -27.11 14.02
C ASP A 163 15.31 -27.06 15.56
N LEU A 164 16.47 -27.26 16.19
CA LEU A 164 16.63 -27.16 17.65
C LEU A 164 16.98 -25.74 18.12
N ILE A 165 17.12 -24.77 17.21
CA ILE A 165 17.50 -23.39 17.53
C ILE A 165 16.44 -22.41 17.05
N GLU A 166 16.28 -21.32 17.78
CA GLU A 166 15.28 -20.30 17.48
C GLU A 166 15.85 -19.15 16.66
N SER A 167 15.03 -18.60 15.77
CA SER A 167 15.43 -17.43 14.99
C SER A 167 15.39 -16.19 15.89
N ALA A 168 16.40 -15.31 15.75
CA ALA A 168 16.40 -14.04 16.49
C ALA A 168 15.14 -13.22 16.22
N ARG A 169 14.61 -13.31 14.99
CA ARG A 169 13.36 -12.69 14.56
C ARG A 169 12.16 -13.20 15.37
N ASP A 170 12.01 -14.51 15.53
CA ASP A 170 10.89 -15.09 16.28
C ASP A 170 10.98 -14.72 17.75
N PHE A 171 12.19 -14.73 18.32
CA PHE A 171 12.42 -14.25 19.68
C PHE A 171 12.07 -12.77 19.84
N VAL A 172 12.43 -11.92 18.87
CA VAL A 172 12.05 -10.49 18.83
C VAL A 172 10.55 -10.29 18.75
N HIS A 173 9.88 -11.06 17.91
CA HIS A 173 8.43 -11.02 17.75
C HIS A 173 7.70 -11.44 19.02
N PHE A 174 8.19 -12.48 19.71
CA PHE A 174 7.66 -12.93 20.98
C PHE A 174 7.69 -11.80 22.02
N TYR A 175 8.87 -11.23 22.32
CA TYR A 175 8.95 -10.23 23.38
C TYR A 175 8.30 -8.89 23.01
N ASN A 176 8.13 -8.59 21.71
CA ASN A 176 7.40 -7.40 21.25
C ASN A 176 5.89 -7.65 21.05
N GLY A 177 5.37 -8.84 21.36
CA GLY A 177 3.94 -9.14 21.31
C GLY A 177 3.34 -9.14 19.90
N LEU A 178 4.08 -9.67 18.92
CA LEU A 178 3.52 -9.91 17.59
C LEU A 178 2.38 -10.95 17.69
N PRO A 179 1.21 -10.72 17.08
CA PRO A 179 0.15 -11.72 17.02
C PRO A 179 0.68 -13.05 16.45
N ASP A 180 0.27 -14.16 17.06
CA ASP A 180 0.67 -15.54 16.72
C ASP A 180 2.12 -15.94 17.05
N ALA A 181 2.96 -15.05 17.61
CA ALA A 181 4.32 -15.40 18.00
C ALA A 181 4.41 -16.34 19.23
N GLU A 182 3.37 -16.42 20.05
CA GLU A 182 3.33 -17.26 21.27
C GLU A 182 3.05 -18.75 21.00
N LYS A 183 2.59 -19.11 19.79
CA LYS A 183 2.06 -20.47 19.51
C LYS A 183 3.10 -21.60 19.47
N ARG A 184 4.36 -21.38 19.86
CA ARG A 184 5.43 -22.40 19.82
C ARG A 184 5.89 -22.94 21.18
N GLU A 185 5.34 -22.49 22.31
CA GLU A 185 5.70 -23.04 23.64
C GLU A 185 5.12 -24.45 23.94
N GLN A 186 4.45 -25.11 23.00
CA GLN A 186 3.78 -26.42 23.20
C GLN A 186 4.31 -27.57 22.32
N MET A 187 5.60 -27.58 21.97
CA MET A 187 6.26 -28.74 21.35
C MET A 187 7.40 -29.26 22.22
#